data_AF-A0A392TIG5-F1
#
_entry.id   AF-A0A392TIG5-F1
#
_cell.length_a   1.000
_cell.length_b   1.000
_cell.length_c   1.000
_cell.angle_alpha   90.00
_cell.angle_beta   90.00
_cell.angle_gamma   90.00
#
_symmetry.space_group_name_H-M   'P 1'
#
loop_
_entity.id
_entity.type
_entity.pdbx_description
1 polymer ?
#
loop_
_entity_poly.entity_id
_entity_poly.type
_entity_poly.pdbx_seq_one_letter_code
_entity_poly.pdbx_strand_id
1 'polypeptide(L)'
;MHNVFHVSQLRKYVPDSSATVDLESIELEPNMTFQPQPVQIVDQDVRNLRNRSIPVVKVMWEGSPEGEATWELESEMLEHY
;
A
#
# COMPACT_ATOMS: atom_id res chain seq x y z
N MET A 1 40.09 -0.55 24.47
CA MET A 1 38.93 -0.14 23.64
C MET A 1 39.16 -0.70 22.24
N HIS A 2 38.21 -1.47 21.70
CA HIS A 2 38.30 -1.98 20.33
C HIS A 2 37.18 -1.36 19.50
N ASN A 3 37.53 -0.70 18.40
CA ASN A 3 36.57 -0.27 17.40
C ASN A 3 36.15 -1.50 16.59
N VAL A 4 34.99 -2.06 16.93
CA VAL A 4 34.38 -3.17 16.19
C VAL A 4 33.23 -2.58 15.38
N PHE A 5 33.31 -2.70 14.06
CA PHE A 5 32.18 -2.45 13.17
C PHE A 5 31.55 -3.78 12.79
N HIS A 6 30.23 -3.87 12.90
CA HIS A 6 29.47 -4.99 12.37
C HIS A 6 29.08 -4.68 10.93
N VAL A 7 29.48 -5.55 10.00
CA VAL A 7 29.04 -5.50 8.61
C VAL A 7 28.15 -6.71 8.38
N SER A 8 26.84 -6.51 8.30
CA SER A 8 25.90 -7.55 7.88
C SER A 8 25.96 -7.69 6.36
N GLN A 9 26.32 -8.88 5.86
CA GLN A 9 26.25 -9.15 4.42
C GLN A 9 24.78 -9.28 4.00
N LEU A 10 24.28 -8.31 3.24
CA LEU A 10 22.97 -8.40 2.59
C LEU A 10 23.04 -9.46 1.50
N ARG A 11 22.17 -10.47 1.57
CA ARG A 11 22.03 -11.47 0.51
C ARG A 11 21.27 -10.85 -0.65
N LYS A 12 21.83 -10.95 -1.86
CA LYS A 12 21.14 -10.58 -3.10
C LYS A 12 19.95 -11.52 -3.28
N TYR A 13 18.76 -10.96 -3.44
CA TYR A 13 17.57 -11.71 -3.82
C TYR A 13 17.78 -12.30 -5.23
N VAL A 14 17.58 -13.61 -5.37
CA VAL A 14 17.57 -14.31 -6.65
C VAL A 14 16.11 -14.65 -6.92
N PRO A 15 15.46 -14.02 -7.92
CA PRO A 15 14.08 -14.34 -8.28
C PRO A 15 13.99 -15.80 -8.69
N ASP A 16 13.02 -16.52 -8.14
CA ASP A 16 12.69 -17.85 -8.60
C ASP A 16 12.00 -17.72 -9.97
N SER A 17 12.51 -18.41 -10.99
CA SER A 17 12.02 -18.26 -12.38
C SER A 17 10.60 -18.80 -12.58
N SER A 18 10.05 -19.52 -11.60
CA SER A 18 8.64 -19.94 -11.55
C SER A 18 7.69 -18.92 -10.95
N ALA A 19 8.18 -17.80 -10.39
CA ALA A 19 7.32 -16.70 -9.96
C ALA A 19 6.88 -15.88 -11.18
N THR A 20 5.99 -16.45 -12.00
CA THR A 20 5.26 -15.67 -13.00
C THR A 20 4.29 -14.78 -12.23
N VAL A 21 4.67 -13.51 -12.08
CA VAL A 21 3.71 -12.47 -11.68
C VAL A 21 2.77 -12.33 -12.86
N ASP A 22 1.53 -12.78 -12.68
CA ASP A 22 0.47 -12.56 -13.67
C ASP A 22 0.16 -11.07 -13.63
N LEU A 23 0.75 -10.33 -14.56
CA LEU A 23 0.43 -8.93 -14.77
C LEU A 23 -0.90 -8.93 -15.52
N GLU A 24 -2.00 -8.96 -14.76
CA GLU A 24 -3.29 -8.54 -15.33
C GLU A 24 -3.06 -7.20 -16.03
N SER A 25 -3.61 -7.05 -17.24
CA SER A 25 -3.40 -5.86 -18.05
C SER A 25 -4.03 -4.65 -17.36
N ILE A 26 -3.24 -3.93 -16.58
CA ILE A 26 -3.65 -2.67 -15.95
C ILE A 26 -3.83 -1.63 -17.05
N GLU A 27 -5.06 -1.10 -17.18
CA GLU A 27 -5.33 0.02 -18.07
C GLU A 27 -4.69 1.29 -17.48
N LEU A 28 -3.53 1.65 -18.02
CA LEU A 28 -2.83 2.88 -17.66
C LEU A 28 -3.37 4.06 -18.46
N GLU A 29 -3.47 5.21 -17.81
CA GLU A 29 -3.69 6.47 -18.51
C GLU A 29 -2.49 6.80 -19.42
N PRO A 30 -2.65 7.68 -20.43
CA PRO A 30 -1.56 8.05 -21.35
C PRO A 30 -0.31 8.65 -20.68
N ASN A 31 -0.46 9.17 -19.47
CA ASN A 31 0.63 9.67 -18.61
C ASN A 31 1.31 8.56 -17.78
N MET A 32 1.00 7.29 -18.03
CA MET A 32 1.47 6.11 -17.29
C MET A 32 1.04 6.09 -15.81
N THR A 33 -0.02 6.80 -15.44
CA THR A 33 -0.62 6.69 -14.10
C THR A 33 -1.72 5.63 -14.08
N PHE A 34 -1.79 4.91 -12.97
CA PHE A 34 -2.92 4.07 -12.62
C PHE A 34 -3.62 4.71 -11.41
N GLN A 35 -4.88 5.10 -11.57
CA GLN A 35 -5.71 5.55 -10.46
C GLN A 35 -6.73 4.46 -10.15
N PRO A 36 -6.48 3.62 -9.12
CA PRO A 36 -7.46 2.61 -8.74
C PRO A 36 -8.72 3.28 -8.19
N GLN A 37 -9.88 2.74 -8.54
CA GLN A 37 -11.16 3.21 -8.01
C GLN A 37 -11.48 2.51 -6.67
N PRO A 38 -11.98 3.23 -5.66
CA PRO A 38 -12.39 2.64 -4.41
C PRO A 38 -13.67 1.82 -4.64
N VAL A 39 -13.63 0.54 -4.30
CA VAL A 39 -14.77 -0.38 -4.47
C VAL A 39 -15.64 -0.37 -3.23
N GLN A 40 -15.02 -0.43 -2.05
CA GLN A 40 -15.75 -0.53 -0.79
C GLN A 40 -14.91 -0.05 0.40
N ILE A 41 -15.55 0.63 1.36
CA ILE A 41 -15.00 0.82 2.70
C ILE A 41 -15.31 -0.42 3.52
N VAL A 42 -14.26 -1.13 3.94
CA VAL A 42 -14.37 -2.40 4.68
C VAL A 42 -14.26 -2.20 6.20
N ASP A 43 -13.69 -1.08 6.65
CA ASP A 43 -13.55 -0.76 8.08
C ASP A 43 -13.33 0.75 8.31
N GLN A 44 -13.48 1.21 9.56
CA GLN A 44 -13.31 2.61 9.98
C GLN A 44 -12.63 2.65 11.35
N ASP A 45 -11.68 3.56 11.56
CA ASP A 45 -11.02 3.74 12.85
C ASP A 45 -10.62 5.21 13.09
N VAL A 46 -10.29 5.54 14.33
CA VAL A 46 -9.77 6.85 14.71
C VAL A 46 -8.38 6.69 15.33
N ARG A 47 -7.35 7.09 14.58
CA ARG A 47 -5.97 7.11 15.07
C ARG A 47 -5.75 8.27 16.03
N ASN A 48 -5.65 7.94 17.31
CA ASN A 48 -5.32 8.90 18.35
C ASN A 48 -3.79 9.10 18.44
N LEU A 49 -3.34 10.31 18.11
CA LEU A 49 -1.98 10.78 18.32
C LEU A 49 -1.91 11.59 19.62
N ARG A 50 -0.70 12.00 20.02
CA ARG A 50 -0.47 12.74 21.26
C ARG A 50 -1.28 14.04 21.39
N ASN A 51 -1.61 14.70 20.28
CA ASN A 51 -2.25 16.01 20.25
C ASN A 51 -3.49 16.09 19.34
N ARG A 52 -3.86 15.01 18.65
CA ARG A 52 -5.01 15.01 17.72
C ARG A 52 -5.51 13.60 17.46
N SER A 53 -6.76 13.52 17.03
CA SER A 53 -7.40 12.28 16.57
C SER A 53 -7.66 12.41 15.08
N ILE A 54 -7.31 11.37 14.32
CA ILE A 54 -7.42 11.36 12.85
C ILE A 54 -8.33 10.20 12.43
N PRO A 55 -9.51 10.48 11.86
CA PRO A 55 -10.36 9.46 11.24
C PRO A 55 -9.67 8.85 10.02
N VAL A 56 -9.69 7.53 9.94
CA VAL A 56 -9.18 6.75 8.81
C VAL A 56 -10.18 5.69 8.41
N VAL A 57 -10.26 5.39 7.13
CA VAL A 57 -11.13 4.36 6.57
C VAL A 57 -10.27 3.32 5.86
N LYS A 58 -10.66 2.06 5.97
CA LYS A 58 -10.00 0.96 5.27
C LYS A 58 -10.72 0.73 3.94
N VAL A 59 -10.02 0.94 2.84
CA VAL A 59 -10.58 0.97 1.49
C VAL A 59 -10.06 -0.22 0.69
N MET A 60 -10.99 -0.96 0.10
CA MET A 60 -10.71 -1.99 -0.89
C MET A 60 -10.77 -1.35 -2.28
N TRP A 61 -9.74 -1.57 -3.09
CA TRP A 61 -9.60 -0.95 -4.40
C TRP A 61 -9.84 -1.93 -5.54
N GLU A 62 -10.26 -1.41 -6.68
CA GLU A 62 -10.39 -2.19 -7.91
C GLU A 62 -9.04 -2.80 -8.30
N GLY A 63 -9.04 -4.08 -8.64
CA GLY A 63 -7.82 -4.83 -8.97
C GLY A 63 -6.92 -5.15 -7.78
N SER A 64 -7.33 -4.84 -6.54
CA SER A 64 -6.57 -5.29 -5.36
C SER A 64 -6.67 -6.82 -5.22
N PRO A 65 -5.58 -7.51 -4.83
CA PRO A 65 -5.65 -8.92 -4.49
C PRO A 65 -6.69 -9.19 -3.40
N GLU A 66 -7.27 -10.38 -3.41
CA GLU A 66 -8.34 -10.74 -2.48
C GLU A 66 -7.87 -10.61 -1.02
N GLY A 67 -8.59 -9.79 -0.24
CA GLY A 67 -8.26 -9.50 1.15
C GLY A 67 -7.24 -8.38 1.38
N GLU A 68 -6.72 -7.76 0.31
CA GLU A 68 -5.88 -6.57 0.40
C GLU A 68 -6.72 -5.29 0.39
N ALA A 69 -6.39 -4.37 1.29
CA ALA A 69 -7.03 -3.06 1.44
C ALA A 69 -6.08 -2.12 2.19
N THR A 70 -6.13 -0.82 1.88
CA THR A 70 -5.27 0.21 2.50
C THR A 70 -6.07 1.07 3.48
N TRP A 71 -5.36 1.74 4.39
CA TRP A 71 -5.97 2.71 5.31
C TRP A 71 -5.71 4.12 4.80
N GLU A 72 -6.78 4.83 4.44
CA GLU A 72 -6.73 6.19 3.92
C GLU A 72 -7.34 7.19 4.90
N LEU A 73 -6.98 8.46 4.77
CA LEU A 73 -7.64 9.53 5.51
C LEU A 73 -9.09 9.66 5.03
N GLU A 74 -10.04 9.71 5.97
CA GLU A 74 -11.45 9.89 5.63
C GLU A 74 -11.69 11.19 4.84
N SER A 75 -10.97 12.25 5.19
CA SER A 75 -11.07 13.53 4.48
C SER A 75 -10.57 13.47 3.04
N GLU A 76 -9.48 12.75 2.77
CA GLU A 76 -8.95 12.61 1.40
C GLU A 76 -9.88 11.73 0.55
N MET A 77 -10.46 10.68 1.15
CA MET A 77 -11.49 9.87 0.49
C MET A 77 -12.70 10.69 0.07
N LEU A 78 -13.20 11.57 0.94
CA LEU A 78 -14.36 12.42 0.62
C LEU A 78 -14.07 13.52 -0.40
N GLU A 79 -12.81 13.96 -0.52
CA GLU A 79 -12.43 15.04 -1.44
C GLU A 79 -12.14 14.52 -2.85
N HIS A 80 -11.56 13.32 -2.96
CA HIS A 80 -11.04 12.80 -4.22
C HIS A 80 -11.94 11.77 -4.91
N TYR A 81 -12.92 11.18 -4.22
CA TYR A 81 -13.76 10.09 -4.73
C TYR A 81 -15.24 10.27 -4.34
#